data_AF-A0AAD4ZWI6-F1
#
_entry.id   AF-A0AAD4ZWI6-F1
#
_cell.length_a   1.000
_cell.length_b   1.000
_cell.length_c   1.000
_cell.angle_alpha   90.00
_cell.angle_beta   90.00
_cell.angle_gamma   90.00
#
_symmetry.space_group_name_H-M   'P 1'
#
loop_
_entity.id
_entity.type
_entity.pdbx_description
1 polymer ?
#
loop_
_entity_poly.entity_id
_entity_poly.type
_entity_poly.pdbx_seq_one_letter_code
_entity_poly.pdbx_strand_id
1 'polypeptide(L)'
;MEFYSLYLKNGESAQVGSLLGQSELINFDTTALIALVSGISNGGTPKLLATPESELRQRFKGNYEFVIGQVMSEIQNPILVELGRTISGKRVIICESVRSEFKELVLMCGGPNEKLRASQLLNCLTVVPDSPSERMMNLPTTRKLALKNKVVFGTGDYWCAPTATANMAFVRAISQTGMSLFTIEHRPRALTGD
;
A
#
# COMPACT_ATOMS: atom_id res chain seq x y z
N MET A 1 4.28 -5.49 14.96
CA MET A 1 5.27 -4.85 15.87
C MET A 1 6.61 -4.56 15.20
N GLU A 2 7.08 -5.40 14.27
CA GLU A 2 8.39 -5.22 13.63
C GLU A 2 8.46 -4.00 12.70
N PHE A 3 7.42 -3.75 11.89
CA PHE A 3 7.28 -2.50 11.11
C PHE A 3 7.36 -1.26 11.98
N TYR A 4 6.64 -1.26 13.12
CA TYR A 4 6.61 -0.16 14.08
C TYR A 4 7.97 0.04 14.76
N SER A 5 8.65 -1.05 15.11
CA SER A 5 10.01 -1.00 15.66
C SER A 5 11.02 -0.49 14.64
N LEU A 6 10.93 -0.87 13.35
CA LEU A 6 11.76 -0.32 12.29
C LEU A 6 11.45 1.17 12.01
N TYR A 7 10.18 1.57 12.05
CA TYR A 7 9.78 2.96 11.81
C TYR A 7 10.22 3.87 12.96
N LEU A 8 10.07 3.44 14.21
CA LEU A 8 10.45 4.20 15.40
C LEU A 8 11.97 4.20 15.67
N LYS A 9 12.68 3.08 15.48
CA LYS A 9 14.14 3.03 15.71
C LYS A 9 14.92 4.02 14.82
N ASN A 10 14.34 4.42 13.69
CA ASN A 10 14.98 5.31 12.73
C ASN A 10 14.57 6.79 12.91
N GLY A 11 13.67 7.10 13.85
CA GLY A 11 13.22 8.48 14.13
C GLY A 11 14.09 9.25 15.12
N GLU A 12 15.03 8.60 15.81
CA GLU A 12 15.84 9.23 16.89
C GLU A 12 17.26 9.63 16.47
N SER A 13 17.70 9.37 15.23
CA SER A 13 19.07 9.69 14.80
C SER A 13 19.13 10.43 13.46
N ALA A 14 18.98 11.75 13.46
CA ALA A 14 19.60 12.60 12.43
C ALA A 14 19.57 14.09 12.82
N GLN A 15 20.74 14.63 13.20
CA GLN A 15 21.04 16.06 13.09
C GLN A 15 22.08 16.26 11.98
N VAL A 16 21.71 17.12 11.02
CA VAL A 16 22.51 18.00 10.14
C VAL A 16 23.48 17.39 9.12
N GLY A 17 23.25 17.67 7.83
CA GLY A 17 24.31 17.64 6.81
C GLY A 17 23.91 17.48 5.32
N SER A 18 23.23 18.49 4.75
CA SER A 18 23.28 18.96 3.34
C SER A 18 24.00 18.14 2.23
N LEU A 19 23.25 17.66 1.22
CA LEU A 19 23.34 17.98 -0.24
C LEU A 19 22.83 16.82 -1.13
N LEU A 20 21.62 17.03 -1.69
CA LEU A 20 21.02 16.44 -2.90
C LEU A 20 21.06 14.91 -3.10
N GLY A 21 19.91 14.26 -2.88
CA GLY A 21 19.63 12.97 -3.52
C GLY A 21 18.38 12.24 -3.02
N GLN A 22 17.26 12.45 -3.72
CA GLN A 22 16.06 11.59 -3.76
C GLN A 22 15.02 11.76 -2.64
N SER A 23 13.76 11.82 -3.07
CA SER A 23 12.55 12.15 -2.30
C SER A 23 12.50 11.58 -0.87
N GLU A 24 12.43 12.47 0.12
CA GLU A 24 12.13 12.13 1.52
C GLU A 24 10.72 11.56 1.71
N LEU A 25 9.86 11.68 0.70
CA LEU A 25 8.44 11.35 0.78
C LEU A 25 8.13 10.14 -0.08
N ILE A 26 7.28 9.26 0.44
CA ILE A 26 6.62 8.24 -0.37
C ILE A 26 5.12 8.41 -0.19
N ASN A 27 4.40 8.44 -1.31
CA ASN A 27 2.95 8.42 -1.32
C ASN A 27 2.49 6.96 -1.29
N PHE A 28 1.68 6.59 -0.31
CA PHE A 28 1.08 5.25 -0.25
C PHE A 28 -0.31 5.29 -0.84
N ASP A 29 -0.59 4.37 -1.78
CA ASP A 29 -1.96 4.09 -2.17
C ASP A 29 -2.63 3.12 -1.17
N THR A 30 -3.92 2.89 -1.38
CA THR A 30 -4.70 1.97 -0.55
C THR A 30 -4.12 0.55 -0.55
N THR A 31 -3.55 0.08 -1.66
CA THR A 31 -2.99 -1.27 -1.76
C THR A 31 -1.72 -1.45 -0.92
N ALA A 32 -0.90 -0.40 -0.80
CA ALA A 32 0.28 -0.40 0.08
C ALA A 32 -0.13 -0.48 1.55
N LEU A 33 -1.17 0.27 1.96
CA LEU A 33 -1.70 0.19 3.32
C LEU A 33 -2.27 -1.18 3.65
N ILE A 34 -3.05 -1.78 2.73
CA ILE A 34 -3.57 -3.15 2.89
C ILE A 34 -2.42 -4.15 3.00
N ALA A 35 -1.37 -4.01 2.19
CA ALA A 35 -0.20 -4.88 2.26
C ALA A 35 0.51 -4.83 3.61
N LEU A 36 0.59 -3.66 4.25
CA LEU A 36 1.21 -3.55 5.57
C LEU A 36 0.39 -4.21 6.69
N VAL A 37 -0.94 -4.20 6.61
CA VAL A 37 -1.80 -4.66 7.71
C VAL A 37 -2.39 -6.05 7.50
N SER A 38 -2.35 -6.57 6.28
CA SER A 38 -2.85 -7.89 5.91
C SER A 38 -2.33 -8.99 6.84
N GLY A 39 -3.21 -9.91 7.24
CA GLY A 39 -2.82 -11.12 7.95
C GLY A 39 -1.82 -11.98 7.18
N ILE A 40 -1.82 -11.94 5.84
CA ILE A 40 -0.81 -12.62 5.00
C ILE A 40 0.59 -12.10 5.38
N SER A 41 0.78 -10.79 5.35
CA SER A 41 2.06 -10.13 5.60
C SER A 41 2.50 -10.18 7.06
N ASN A 42 1.59 -10.51 7.97
CA ASN A 42 1.80 -10.43 9.43
C ASN A 42 1.77 -11.83 10.08
N GLY A 43 2.27 -12.84 9.37
CA GLY A 43 2.49 -14.18 9.93
C GLY A 43 1.27 -15.11 9.88
N GLY A 44 0.19 -14.73 9.19
CA GLY A 44 -1.01 -15.56 9.02
C GLY A 44 -0.86 -16.70 8.00
N THR A 45 0.24 -16.74 7.23
CA THR A 45 0.44 -17.74 6.16
C THR A 45 0.36 -19.20 6.64
N PRO A 46 0.94 -19.63 7.79
CA PRO A 46 0.84 -21.03 8.21
C PRO A 46 -0.59 -21.43 8.56
N LYS A 47 -1.34 -20.54 9.21
CA LYS A 47 -2.76 -20.77 9.53
C LYS A 47 -3.60 -20.92 8.26
N LEU A 48 -3.36 -20.07 7.26
CA LEU A 48 -4.05 -20.19 5.97
C LEU A 48 -3.75 -21.52 5.28
N LEU A 49 -2.49 -21.95 5.25
CA LEU A 49 -2.12 -23.23 4.63
C LEU A 49 -2.62 -24.46 5.40
N ALA A 50 -2.80 -24.35 6.71
CA ALA A 50 -3.38 -25.41 7.53
C ALA A 50 -4.92 -25.47 7.46
N THR A 51 -5.57 -24.44 6.93
CA THR A 51 -7.04 -24.39 6.81
C THR A 51 -7.49 -25.27 5.63
N PRO A 52 -8.54 -26.10 5.78
CA PRO A 52 -9.05 -26.91 4.67
C PRO A 52 -9.40 -26.07 3.45
N GLU A 53 -9.04 -26.55 2.25
CA GLU A 53 -9.29 -25.85 0.98
C GLU A 53 -10.78 -25.51 0.79
N SER A 54 -11.69 -26.41 1.17
CA SER A 54 -13.14 -26.17 1.08
C SER A 54 -13.59 -24.94 1.88
N GLU A 55 -13.03 -24.75 3.08
CA GLU A 55 -13.30 -23.59 3.93
C GLU A 55 -12.70 -22.32 3.32
N LEU A 56 -11.46 -22.39 2.81
CA LEU A 56 -10.83 -21.24 2.15
C LEU A 56 -11.57 -20.82 0.88
N ARG A 57 -12.08 -21.76 0.09
CA ARG A 57 -12.92 -21.47 -1.08
C ARG A 57 -14.26 -20.84 -0.70
N GLN A 58 -14.84 -21.28 0.42
CA GLN A 58 -16.05 -20.66 0.96
C GLN A 58 -15.80 -19.24 1.49
N ARG A 59 -14.64 -19.01 2.11
CA ARG A 59 -14.24 -17.70 2.66
C ARG A 59 -13.84 -16.72 1.55
N PHE A 60 -13.03 -17.15 0.59
CA PHE A 60 -12.48 -16.34 -0.48
C PHE A 60 -13.16 -16.67 -1.82
N LYS A 61 -14.49 -16.64 -1.87
CA LYS A 61 -15.28 -17.02 -3.06
C LYS A 61 -14.79 -16.29 -4.31
N GLY A 62 -14.43 -17.06 -5.34
CA GLY A 62 -13.91 -16.55 -6.62
C GLY A 62 -12.49 -15.97 -6.57
N ASN A 63 -11.83 -15.97 -5.40
CA ASN A 63 -10.51 -15.37 -5.20
C ASN A 63 -9.50 -16.34 -4.53
N TYR A 64 -9.88 -17.59 -4.28
CA TYR A 64 -9.04 -18.58 -3.59
C TYR A 64 -7.65 -18.69 -4.20
N GLU A 65 -7.56 -18.91 -5.50
CA GLU A 65 -6.29 -19.07 -6.22
C GLU A 65 -5.41 -17.82 -6.10
N PHE A 66 -6.03 -16.63 -6.13
CA PHE A 66 -5.33 -15.37 -5.98
C PHE A 66 -4.77 -15.18 -4.57
N VAL A 67 -5.57 -15.49 -3.53
CA VAL A 67 -5.14 -15.41 -2.13
C VAL A 67 -4.01 -16.40 -1.84
N ILE A 68 -4.13 -17.66 -2.31
CA ILE A 68 -3.06 -18.66 -2.15
C ILE A 68 -1.78 -18.24 -2.90
N GLY A 69 -1.90 -17.66 -4.09
CA GLY A 69 -0.76 -17.10 -4.81
C GLY A 69 -0.02 -16.02 -4.00
N GLN A 70 -0.75 -15.17 -3.28
CA GLN A 70 -0.16 -14.17 -2.39
C GLN A 70 0.50 -14.78 -1.15
N VAL A 71 -0.10 -15.83 -0.56
CA VAL A 71 0.49 -16.59 0.56
C VAL A 71 1.84 -17.19 0.15
N MET A 72 1.89 -17.84 -1.01
CA MET A 72 3.15 -18.42 -1.52
C MET A 72 4.17 -17.33 -1.85
N SER A 73 3.73 -16.20 -2.41
CA SER A 73 4.60 -15.03 -2.65
C SER A 73 5.20 -14.47 -1.36
N GLU A 74 4.43 -14.43 -0.27
CA GLU A 74 4.88 -13.91 1.03
C GLU A 74 5.93 -14.82 1.67
N ILE A 75 5.75 -16.14 1.60
CA ILE A 75 6.70 -17.12 2.14
C ILE A 75 8.08 -16.97 1.47
N GLN A 76 8.10 -16.76 0.15
CA GLN A 76 9.37 -16.62 -0.58
C GLN A 76 10.04 -15.27 -0.32
N ASN A 77 9.25 -14.20 -0.20
CA ASN A 77 9.76 -12.84 -0.13
C ASN A 77 8.79 -12.01 0.73
N PRO A 78 9.08 -11.83 2.02
CA PRO A 78 8.17 -11.14 2.92
C PRO A 78 8.02 -9.65 2.58
N ILE A 79 6.79 -9.20 2.36
CA ILE A 79 6.53 -7.85 1.85
C ILE A 79 6.87 -6.75 2.87
N LEU A 80 6.75 -7.04 4.17
CA LEU A 80 7.13 -6.09 5.22
C LEU A 80 8.62 -5.78 5.20
N VAL A 81 9.45 -6.75 4.79
CA VAL A 81 10.90 -6.56 4.66
C VAL A 81 11.21 -5.72 3.43
N GLU A 82 10.55 -5.98 2.29
CA GLU A 82 10.71 -5.20 1.05
C GLU A 82 10.24 -3.74 1.21
N LEU A 83 9.02 -3.54 1.72
CA LEU A 83 8.48 -2.21 1.96
C LEU A 83 9.26 -1.49 3.07
N GLY A 84 9.67 -2.21 4.12
CA GLY A 84 10.49 -1.66 5.21
C GLY A 84 11.81 -1.06 4.69
N ARG A 85 12.53 -1.77 3.80
CA ARG A 85 13.73 -1.23 3.15
C ARG A 85 13.43 0.01 2.31
N THR A 86 12.30 -0.01 1.61
CA THR A 86 11.90 1.06 0.68
C THR A 86 11.59 2.37 1.42
N ILE A 87 10.93 2.29 2.58
CA ILE A 87 10.51 3.44 3.38
C ILE A 87 11.50 3.84 4.47
N SER A 88 12.55 3.05 4.70
CA SER A 88 13.52 3.35 5.74
C SER A 88 14.12 4.74 5.54
N GLY A 89 14.03 5.60 6.57
CA GLY A 89 14.50 6.98 6.53
C GLY A 89 13.61 7.94 5.73
N LYS A 90 12.40 7.53 5.33
CA LYS A 90 11.46 8.34 4.56
C LYS A 90 10.15 8.57 5.31
N ARG A 91 9.55 9.73 5.09
CA ARG A 91 8.20 10.07 5.55
C ARG A 91 7.18 9.50 4.58
N VAL A 92 6.11 8.92 5.13
CA VAL A 92 5.02 8.36 4.32
C VAL A 92 3.82 9.28 4.38
N ILE A 93 3.33 9.68 3.22
CA ILE A 93 2.10 10.46 3.05
C ILE A 93 1.00 9.60 2.45
N ILE A 94 -0.24 9.92 2.79
CA ILE A 94 -1.45 9.40 2.14
C ILE A 94 -2.43 10.56 1.93
N CYS A 95 -3.23 10.52 0.86
CA CYS A 95 -4.28 11.51 0.67
C CYS A 95 -5.56 11.13 1.44
N GLU A 96 -6.48 12.08 1.60
CA GLU A 96 -7.74 11.89 2.34
C GLU A 96 -8.61 10.79 1.76
N SER A 97 -8.66 10.69 0.42
CA SER A 97 -9.34 9.61 -0.29
C SER A 97 -8.77 8.22 0.08
N VAL A 98 -7.44 8.07 0.12
CA VAL A 98 -6.78 6.81 0.51
C VAL A 98 -7.10 6.46 1.96
N ARG A 99 -7.03 7.44 2.88
CA ARG A 99 -7.37 7.22 4.29
C ARG A 99 -8.79 6.70 4.46
N SER A 100 -9.74 7.27 3.72
CA SER A 100 -11.16 6.92 3.79
C SER A 100 -11.41 5.53 3.21
N GLU A 101 -10.93 5.26 1.99
CA GLU A 101 -11.05 3.94 1.34
C GLU A 101 -10.40 2.85 2.19
N PHE A 102 -9.21 3.09 2.74
CA PHE A 102 -8.53 2.13 3.60
C PHE A 102 -9.32 1.80 4.87
N LYS A 103 -9.88 2.81 5.55
CA LYS A 103 -10.73 2.59 6.74
C LYS A 103 -11.96 1.77 6.41
N GLU A 104 -12.63 2.05 5.29
CA GLU A 104 -13.82 1.31 4.84
C GLU A 104 -13.48 -0.15 4.54
N LEU A 105 -12.40 -0.40 3.78
CA LEU A 105 -11.97 -1.77 3.47
C LEU A 105 -11.62 -2.57 4.72
N VAL A 106 -10.87 -1.98 5.65
CA VAL A 106 -10.52 -2.64 6.92
C VAL A 106 -11.77 -2.88 7.78
N LEU A 107 -12.74 -1.95 7.79
CA LEU A 107 -13.99 -2.15 8.52
C LEU A 107 -14.77 -3.34 7.97
N MET A 108 -14.92 -3.41 6.64
CA MET A 108 -15.72 -4.42 5.94
C MET A 108 -15.06 -5.80 5.94
N CYS A 109 -13.76 -5.88 5.68
CA CYS A 109 -13.07 -7.14 5.41
C CYS A 109 -12.09 -7.55 6.52
N GLY A 110 -11.62 -6.60 7.34
CA GLY A 110 -10.59 -6.83 8.34
C GLY A 110 -11.11 -7.54 9.60
N GLY A 111 -10.31 -8.48 10.10
CA GLY A 111 -10.52 -9.09 11.41
C GLY A 111 -9.94 -8.23 12.55
N PRO A 112 -10.05 -8.67 13.81
CA PRO A 112 -9.58 -7.91 14.96
C PRO A 112 -8.10 -7.50 14.88
N ASN A 113 -7.23 -8.37 14.37
CA ASN A 113 -5.80 -8.11 14.31
C ASN A 113 -5.45 -7.14 13.18
N GLU A 114 -6.06 -7.31 12.01
CA GLU A 114 -5.99 -6.35 10.89
C GLU A 114 -6.47 -4.95 11.28
N LYS A 115 -7.60 -4.86 12.00
CA LYS A 115 -8.17 -3.61 12.50
C LYS A 115 -7.22 -2.91 13.48
N LEU A 116 -6.62 -3.67 14.40
CA LEU A 116 -5.63 -3.13 15.34
C LEU A 116 -4.41 -2.57 14.60
N ARG A 117 -3.83 -3.34 13.66
CA ARG A 117 -2.68 -2.89 12.86
C ARG A 117 -3.02 -1.66 12.02
N ALA A 118 -4.21 -1.59 11.44
CA ALA A 118 -4.67 -0.43 10.67
C ALA A 118 -4.78 0.83 11.53
N SER A 119 -5.35 0.72 12.74
CA SER A 119 -5.40 1.83 13.69
C SER A 119 -4.00 2.34 14.04
N GLN A 120 -3.06 1.43 14.34
CA GLN A 120 -1.69 1.78 14.67
C GLN A 120 -0.95 2.43 13.50
N LEU A 121 -1.12 1.86 12.29
CA LEU A 121 -0.49 2.38 11.08
C LEU A 121 -0.95 3.82 10.80
N LEU A 122 -2.26 4.10 10.89
CA LEU A 122 -2.80 5.43 10.62
C LEU A 122 -2.23 6.52 11.55
N ASN A 123 -1.80 6.17 12.76
CA ASN A 123 -1.18 7.12 13.69
C ASN A 123 0.26 7.51 13.29
N CYS A 124 0.88 6.75 12.38
CA CYS A 124 2.25 6.98 11.92
C CYS A 124 2.33 7.69 10.56
N LEU A 125 1.18 7.88 9.89
CA LEU A 125 1.12 8.42 8.53
C LEU A 125 0.77 9.90 8.54
N THR A 126 1.36 10.65 7.62
CA THR A 126 0.94 12.03 7.36
C THR A 126 -0.19 12.04 6.35
N VAL A 127 -1.36 12.52 6.76
CA VAL A 127 -2.52 12.68 5.87
C VAL A 127 -2.44 14.06 5.21
N VAL A 128 -2.46 14.10 3.88
CA VAL A 128 -2.49 15.34 3.10
C VAL A 128 -3.83 15.50 2.37
N PRO A 129 -4.26 16.73 2.02
CA PRO A 129 -5.46 16.91 1.22
C PRO A 129 -5.34 16.25 -0.15
N ASP A 130 -6.48 15.87 -0.74
CA ASP A 130 -6.53 15.39 -2.12
C ASP A 130 -6.10 16.52 -3.09
N SER A 131 -4.82 16.50 -3.48
CA SER A 131 -4.17 17.58 -4.26
C SER A 131 -3.57 17.02 -5.55
N PRO A 132 -4.38 16.47 -6.48
CA PRO A 132 -3.84 15.87 -7.68
C PRO A 132 -3.22 16.89 -8.63
N SER A 133 -2.08 16.55 -9.22
CA SER A 133 -1.43 17.39 -10.23
C SER A 133 -2.33 17.65 -11.44
N GLU A 134 -2.21 18.84 -12.02
CA GLU A 134 -3.01 19.26 -13.17
C GLU A 134 -2.80 18.31 -14.36
N ARG A 135 -1.55 17.90 -14.61
CA ARG A 135 -1.21 16.98 -15.70
C ARG A 135 -1.97 15.65 -15.57
N MET A 136 -2.04 15.09 -14.35
CA MET A 136 -2.81 13.88 -14.08
C MET A 136 -4.30 14.11 -14.31
N MET A 137 -4.83 15.24 -13.82
CA MET A 137 -6.25 15.55 -13.92
C MET A 137 -6.72 15.81 -15.35
N ASN A 138 -5.85 16.32 -16.22
CA ASN A 138 -6.14 16.56 -17.64
C ASN A 138 -6.25 15.28 -18.48
N LEU A 139 -5.79 14.12 -17.99
CA LEU A 139 -6.00 12.85 -18.68
C LEU A 139 -7.50 12.45 -18.70
N PRO A 140 -8.00 11.79 -19.75
CA PRO A 140 -9.39 11.36 -19.79
C PRO A 140 -9.68 10.32 -18.69
N THR A 141 -10.80 10.48 -17.99
CA THR A 141 -11.29 9.46 -17.06
C THR A 141 -11.85 8.28 -17.86
N THR A 142 -11.28 7.09 -17.66
CA THR A 142 -11.72 5.85 -18.31
C THR A 142 -11.83 4.73 -17.28
N ARG A 143 -12.29 3.55 -17.70
CA ARG A 143 -12.28 2.37 -16.82
C ARG A 143 -10.87 2.01 -16.32
N LYS A 144 -9.83 2.23 -17.15
CA LYS A 144 -8.42 1.98 -16.79
C LYS A 144 -7.80 3.17 -16.03
N LEU A 145 -8.26 4.39 -16.31
CA LEU A 145 -7.84 5.65 -15.68
C LEU A 145 -8.96 6.18 -14.78
N ALA A 146 -9.38 5.37 -13.81
CA ALA A 146 -10.47 5.74 -12.91
C ALA A 146 -10.11 6.97 -12.06
N LEU A 147 -11.10 7.84 -11.83
CA LEU A 147 -10.91 9.11 -11.11
C LEU A 147 -10.23 8.93 -9.75
N LYS A 148 -10.64 7.92 -8.96
CA LYS A 148 -10.04 7.64 -7.65
C LYS A 148 -8.53 7.43 -7.74
N ASN A 149 -8.06 6.68 -8.73
CA ASN A 149 -6.63 6.44 -8.90
C ASN A 149 -5.92 7.69 -9.43
N LYS A 150 -6.58 8.50 -10.28
CA LYS A 150 -6.03 9.80 -10.69
C LYS A 150 -5.79 10.72 -9.48
N VAL A 151 -6.71 10.74 -8.51
CA VAL A 151 -6.54 11.52 -7.28
C VAL A 151 -5.30 11.05 -6.49
N VAL A 152 -5.17 9.73 -6.26
CA VAL A 152 -4.06 9.17 -5.49
C VAL A 152 -2.70 9.39 -6.17
N PHE A 153 -2.58 8.96 -7.42
CA PHE A 153 -1.32 9.07 -8.17
C PHE A 153 -1.00 10.53 -8.50
N GLY A 154 -2.00 11.35 -8.80
CA GLY A 154 -1.83 12.79 -9.00
C GLY A 154 -1.37 13.50 -7.73
N THR A 155 -1.82 13.06 -6.55
CA THR A 155 -1.35 13.65 -5.29
C THR A 155 0.12 13.29 -5.06
N GLY A 156 0.51 12.02 -5.25
CA GLY A 156 1.93 11.65 -5.21
C GLY A 156 2.77 12.45 -6.21
N ASP A 157 2.25 12.63 -7.42
CA ASP A 157 2.87 13.44 -8.46
C ASP A 157 3.07 14.91 -8.07
N TYR A 158 2.04 15.54 -7.48
CA TYR A 158 2.10 16.92 -6.98
C TYR A 158 3.18 17.09 -5.90
N TRP A 159 3.28 16.14 -4.98
CA TRP A 159 4.28 16.15 -3.89
C TRP A 159 5.68 15.69 -4.32
N CYS A 160 5.89 15.37 -5.60
CA CYS A 160 7.13 14.75 -6.09
C CYS A 160 7.51 13.49 -5.29
N ALA A 161 6.50 12.74 -4.85
CA ALA A 161 6.63 11.54 -4.03
C ALA A 161 6.28 10.31 -4.88
N PRO A 162 7.19 9.32 -5.02
CA PRO A 162 6.85 8.08 -5.70
C PRO A 162 5.65 7.42 -5.03
N THR A 163 4.70 6.95 -5.85
CA THR A 163 3.52 6.24 -5.34
C THR A 163 3.82 4.75 -5.21
N ALA A 164 3.78 4.23 -3.99
CA ALA A 164 3.86 2.80 -3.72
C ALA A 164 2.50 2.14 -4.03
N THR A 165 2.49 1.12 -4.90
CA THR A 165 1.26 0.54 -5.42
C THR A 165 1.43 -0.91 -5.91
N ALA A 166 0.35 -1.70 -5.81
CA ALA A 166 0.17 -2.95 -6.54
C ALA A 166 -0.73 -2.80 -7.78
N ASN A 167 -1.29 -1.61 -8.05
CA ASN A 167 -2.17 -1.35 -9.17
C ASN A 167 -1.40 -1.05 -10.47
N MET A 168 -0.64 -2.03 -10.92
CA MET A 168 0.18 -1.89 -12.14
C MET A 168 -0.66 -1.75 -13.42
N ALA A 169 -1.95 -2.09 -13.38
CA ALA A 169 -2.85 -1.82 -14.49
C ALA A 169 -3.05 -0.31 -14.72
N PHE A 170 -3.19 0.47 -13.64
CA PHE A 170 -3.27 1.93 -13.73
C PHE A 170 -1.95 2.53 -14.22
N VAL A 171 -0.82 2.09 -13.65
CA VAL A 171 0.52 2.55 -14.07
C VAL A 171 0.76 2.33 -15.56
N ARG A 172 0.43 1.13 -16.08
CA ARG A 172 0.52 0.83 -17.52
C ARG A 172 -0.42 1.70 -18.35
N ALA A 173 -1.65 1.93 -17.88
CA ALA A 173 -2.60 2.79 -18.60
C ALA A 173 -2.12 4.24 -18.68
N ILE A 174 -1.47 4.77 -17.63
CA ILE A 174 -0.83 6.09 -17.66
C ILE A 174 0.31 6.12 -18.68
N SER A 175 1.19 5.13 -18.68
CA SER A 175 2.31 5.07 -19.64
C SER A 175 1.85 5.08 -21.10
N GLN A 176 0.70 4.46 -21.40
CA GLN A 176 0.08 4.47 -22.73
C GLN A 176 -0.39 5.86 -23.19
N THR A 177 -0.52 6.84 -22.27
CA THR A 177 -0.83 8.24 -22.61
C THR A 177 0.41 9.08 -22.95
N GLY A 178 1.61 8.51 -22.84
CA GLY A 178 2.88 9.22 -22.99
C GLY A 178 3.37 9.92 -21.71
N MET A 179 2.58 9.89 -20.62
CA MET A 179 2.98 10.39 -19.31
C MET A 179 3.74 9.33 -18.50
N SER A 180 4.71 9.77 -17.70
CA SER A 180 5.39 8.95 -16.71
C SER A 180 5.15 9.46 -15.29
N LEU A 181 5.13 8.53 -14.33
CA LEU A 181 5.00 8.77 -12.90
C LEU A 181 6.12 8.05 -12.17
N PHE A 182 6.54 8.60 -11.03
CA PHE A 182 7.39 7.88 -10.11
C PHE A 182 6.54 6.88 -9.32
N THR A 183 6.84 5.60 -9.46
CA THR A 183 6.10 4.52 -8.79
C THR A 183 7.06 3.52 -8.17
N ILE A 184 6.65 2.97 -7.03
CA ILE A 184 7.30 1.84 -6.38
C ILE A 184 6.30 0.69 -6.46
N GLU A 185 6.62 -0.31 -7.27
CA GLU A 185 5.78 -1.50 -7.35
C GLU A 185 5.96 -2.36 -6.09
N HIS A 186 4.85 -2.84 -5.54
CA HIS A 186 4.85 -3.94 -4.58
C HIS A 186 3.85 -5.00 -5.00
N ARG A 187 4.02 -6.21 -4.45
CA ARG A 187 3.11 -7.32 -4.74
C ARG A 187 1.79 -7.17 -4.00
N PRO A 188 0.66 -7.60 -4.58
CA PRO A 188 -0.64 -7.45 -3.95
C PRO A 188 -0.75 -8.34 -2.71
N ARG A 189 -1.54 -7.88 -1.74
CA ARG A 189 -1.92 -8.62 -0.53
C ARG A 189 -3.40 -8.37 -0.25
N ALA A 190 -4.10 -9.41 0.19
CA ALA A 190 -5.50 -9.37 0.57
C ALA A 190 -5.63 -9.32 2.09
N LEU A 191 -6.65 -8.63 2.58
CA LEU A 191 -7.08 -8.83 3.96
C LEU A 191 -7.58 -10.26 4.11
N THR A 192 -7.21 -10.90 5.20
CA THR A 192 -7.60 -12.28 5.47
C THR A 192 -8.79 -12.35 6.39
N GLY A 193 -9.07 -11.30 7.17
CA GLY A 193 -10.07 -11.32 8.24
C GLY A 193 -9.53 -11.96 9.52
N ASP A 194 -8.26 -11.73 9.85
CA ASP A 194 -7.55 -12.35 10.99
C ASP A 194 -7.69 -11.62 12.34
#